data_AF-A0ABD0R481-F1
#
_entry.id   AF-A0ABD0R481-F1
#
_cell.length_a   1.000
_cell.length_b   1.000
_cell.length_c   1.000
_cell.angle_alpha   90.00
_cell.angle_beta   90.00
_cell.angle_gamma   90.00
#
_symmetry.space_group_name_H-M   'P 1'
#
loop_
_entity.id
_entity.type
_entity.pdbx_description
1 polymer ?
#
loop_
_entity_poly.entity_id
_entity_poly.type
_entity_poly.pdbx_seq_one_letter_code
_entity_poly.pdbx_strand_id
1 'polypeptide(L)'
;LIKDGDESAYRQEVDQLAVWCSLNNLKLNTLKTVEMIIDFRRNPPALPPLTIMDSTVATVESFRFLGTNISQDLKWDNHIDSIVKKAQQRLYFLRQLRKFNLPQELLKQFYSAIIRSVLCSSITVWFGSATKTDIRRLQRTVKAAERIFGIPLPNLHDLYTSRVRKRAKKITLENHTQPTLSLNCCPLADATERCAPKQPDTRTVFSPKPYPT
;
A
#
# COMPACT_ATOMS: atom_id res chain seq x y z
N LEU A 1 -14.64 -7.27 11.66
CA LEU A 1 -15.71 -6.26 11.88
C LEU A 1 -17.03 -6.70 11.26
N ILE A 2 -17.05 -7.37 10.11
CA ILE A 2 -18.25 -8.08 9.62
C ILE A 2 -18.12 -9.57 9.98
N LYS A 3 -19.12 -10.17 10.62
CA LYS A 3 -19.15 -11.59 11.00
C LYS A 3 -20.51 -12.18 10.65
N ASP A 4 -20.52 -13.34 9.99
CA ASP A 4 -21.76 -14.07 9.66
C ASP A 4 -22.81 -13.23 8.89
N GLY A 5 -22.36 -12.22 8.15
CA GLY A 5 -23.25 -11.29 7.42
C GLY A 5 -23.75 -10.11 8.25
N ASP A 6 -23.45 -10.06 9.56
CA ASP A 6 -23.69 -8.90 10.40
C ASP A 6 -22.60 -7.84 10.21
N GLU A 7 -23.02 -6.68 9.70
CA GLU A 7 -22.19 -5.49 9.48
C GLU A 7 -22.44 -4.38 10.50
N SER A 8 -23.26 -4.61 11.53
CA SER A 8 -23.68 -3.58 12.48
C SER A 8 -22.50 -2.91 13.18
N ALA A 9 -21.52 -3.72 13.61
CA ALA A 9 -20.29 -3.21 14.21
C ALA A 9 -19.49 -2.34 13.23
N TYR A 10 -19.44 -2.72 11.95
CA TYR A 10 -18.76 -1.92 10.93
C TYR A 10 -19.46 -0.57 10.71
N ARG A 11 -20.79 -0.58 10.57
CA ARG A 11 -21.59 0.65 10.42
C ARG A 11 -21.42 1.58 11.61
N GLN A 12 -21.48 1.04 12.81
CA GLN A 12 -21.31 1.80 14.05
C GLN A 12 -19.95 2.50 14.11
N GLU A 13 -18.85 1.85 13.72
CA GLU A 13 -17.52 2.48 13.67
C GLU A 13 -17.46 3.62 12.65
N VAL A 14 -18.11 3.47 11.49
CA VAL A 14 -18.17 4.53 10.48
C VAL A 14 -18.96 5.74 10.99
N ASP A 15 -20.08 5.50 11.68
CA ASP A 15 -20.89 6.56 12.28
C ASP A 15 -20.13 7.29 13.40
N GLN A 16 -19.44 6.55 14.27
CA GLN A 16 -18.59 7.12 15.30
C GLN A 16 -17.47 7.97 14.71
N LEU A 17 -16.83 7.51 13.64
CA LEU A 17 -15.82 8.29 12.92
C LEU A 17 -16.41 9.58 12.35
N ALA A 18 -17.60 9.53 11.76
CA ALA A 18 -18.28 10.72 11.22
C ALA A 18 -18.62 11.74 12.33
N VAL A 19 -19.14 11.27 13.46
CA VAL A 19 -19.41 12.10 14.64
C VAL A 19 -18.12 12.71 15.16
N TRP A 20 -17.07 11.91 15.32
CA TRP A 20 -15.77 12.41 15.79
C TRP A 20 -15.21 13.48 14.86
N CYS A 21 -15.27 13.28 13.54
CA CYS A 21 -14.87 14.29 12.56
C CYS A 21 -15.67 15.58 12.76
N SER A 22 -17.00 15.50 12.88
CA SER A 22 -17.85 16.67 13.11
C SER A 22 -17.49 17.42 14.39
N LEU A 23 -17.27 16.69 15.50
CA LEU A 23 -16.88 17.28 16.79
C LEU A 23 -15.50 17.95 16.74
N ASN A 24 -14.63 17.51 15.84
CA ASN A 24 -13.28 18.06 15.64
C ASN A 24 -13.21 19.05 14.48
N ASN A 25 -14.35 19.58 14.01
CA ASN A 25 -14.43 20.53 12.89
C ASN A 25 -13.82 20.01 11.57
N LEU A 26 -13.87 18.69 11.36
CA LEU A 26 -13.43 18.02 10.15
C LEU A 26 -14.65 17.61 9.31
N LYS A 27 -14.66 18.01 8.03
CA LYS A 27 -15.69 17.61 7.07
C LYS A 27 -15.20 16.41 6.25
N LEU A 28 -15.90 15.29 6.33
CA LEU A 28 -15.65 14.13 5.47
C LEU A 28 -16.02 14.45 4.02
N ASN A 29 -15.12 14.10 3.10
CA ASN A 29 -15.37 14.24 1.67
C ASN A 29 -15.87 12.90 1.11
N THR A 30 -17.19 12.73 1.14
CA THR A 30 -17.87 11.50 0.70
C THR A 30 -17.64 11.17 -0.78
N LEU A 31 -17.32 12.16 -1.61
CA LEU A 31 -16.97 11.95 -3.03
C LEU A 31 -15.57 11.33 -3.21
N LYS A 32 -14.66 11.53 -2.26
CA LYS A 32 -13.31 10.93 -2.29
C LYS A 32 -13.23 9.64 -1.47
N THR A 33 -14.14 9.46 -0.52
CA THR A 33 -14.25 8.22 0.24
C THR A 33 -14.83 7.14 -0.67
N VAL A 34 -14.23 5.96 -0.60
CA VAL A 34 -14.71 4.77 -1.31
C VAL A 34 -14.72 3.60 -0.34
N GLU A 35 -15.62 2.68 -0.56
CA GLU A 35 -15.68 1.40 0.15
C GLU A 35 -15.02 0.34 -0.72
N MET A 36 -14.10 -0.44 -0.16
CA MET A 36 -13.51 -1.59 -0.83
C MET A 36 -13.72 -2.81 0.07
N ILE A 37 -14.52 -3.75 -0.42
CA ILE A 37 -14.86 -4.97 0.29
C ILE A 37 -13.86 -6.04 -0.13
N ILE A 38 -13.17 -6.63 0.84
CA ILE A 38 -12.24 -7.75 0.63
C ILE A 38 -12.88 -8.96 1.29
N ASP A 39 -13.37 -9.88 0.46
CA ASP A 39 -14.03 -11.12 0.85
C ASP A 39 -13.58 -12.26 -0.07
N PHE A 40 -13.05 -13.33 0.53
CA PHE A 40 -12.53 -14.51 -0.20
C PHE A 40 -13.51 -15.69 -0.22
N ARG A 41 -14.73 -15.51 0.32
CA ARG A 41 -15.78 -16.52 0.23
C ARG A 41 -16.19 -16.71 -1.24
N ARG A 42 -16.53 -17.95 -1.62
CA ARG A 42 -16.97 -18.26 -2.99
C ARG A 42 -18.28 -17.54 -3.37
N ASN A 43 -19.20 -17.45 -2.40
CA ASN A 43 -20.49 -16.80 -2.54
C ASN A 43 -20.60 -15.73 -1.43
N PRO A 44 -20.03 -14.54 -1.63
CA PRO A 44 -20.16 -13.47 -0.66
C PRO A 44 -21.62 -12.99 -0.62
N PRO A 45 -22.16 -12.67 0.57
CA PRO A 45 -23.48 -12.05 0.68
C PRO A 45 -23.45 -10.66 0.03
N ALA A 46 -24.56 -10.27 -0.60
CA ALA A 46 -24.74 -8.90 -1.04
C ALA A 46 -24.86 -7.99 0.20
N LEU A 47 -23.99 -6.99 0.29
CA LEU A 47 -24.04 -5.98 1.34
C LEU A 47 -24.78 -4.74 0.84
N PRO A 48 -25.60 -4.09 1.69
CA PRO A 48 -26.25 -2.85 1.30
C PRO A 48 -25.21 -1.72 1.12
N PRO A 49 -25.51 -0.69 0.29
CA PRO A 49 -24.58 0.41 0.08
C PRO A 49 -24.26 1.18 1.36
N LEU A 50 -22.99 1.56 1.54
CA LEU A 50 -22.59 2.44 2.64
C LEU A 50 -23.09 3.87 2.44
N THR A 51 -23.71 4.41 3.47
CA THR A 51 -24.10 5.82 3.54
C THR A 51 -23.36 6.53 4.67
N ILE A 52 -22.77 7.69 4.38
CA ILE A 52 -22.13 8.56 5.37
C ILE A 52 -22.76 9.95 5.23
N MET A 53 -23.35 10.48 6.31
CA MET A 53 -24.01 11.81 6.31
C MET A 53 -24.97 11.98 5.12
N ASP A 54 -25.90 11.03 4.95
CA ASP A 54 -26.89 10.95 3.87
C ASP A 54 -26.32 10.84 2.44
N SER A 55 -25.01 10.64 2.29
CA SER A 55 -24.35 10.44 0.99
C SER A 55 -23.93 8.98 0.83
N THR A 56 -24.34 8.34 -0.28
CA THR A 56 -23.86 7.00 -0.63
C THR A 56 -22.39 7.03 -1.04
N VAL A 57 -21.60 6.16 -0.44
CA VAL A 57 -20.18 5.96 -0.73
C VAL A 57 -20.05 4.95 -1.87
N ALA A 58 -19.20 5.24 -2.84
CA ALA A 58 -18.96 4.35 -3.96
C ALA A 58 -18.17 3.10 -3.54
N THR A 59 -18.66 1.92 -3.90
CA THR A 59 -17.90 0.67 -3.77
C THR A 59 -16.95 0.49 -4.95
N VAL A 60 -15.70 0.10 -4.69
CA VAL A 60 -14.66 -0.06 -5.72
C VAL A 60 -13.92 -1.38 -5.59
N GLU A 61 -13.52 -1.94 -6.73
CA GLU A 61 -12.72 -3.17 -6.79
C GLU A 61 -11.21 -2.92 -6.63
N SER A 62 -10.75 -1.71 -6.94
CA SER A 62 -9.37 -1.30 -6.78
C SER A 62 -9.26 0.18 -6.44
N PHE A 63 -8.32 0.51 -5.56
CA PHE A 63 -8.08 1.88 -5.12
C PHE A 63 -6.59 2.18 -5.05
N ARG A 64 -6.22 3.41 -5.46
CA ARG A 64 -4.84 3.89 -5.39
C ARG A 64 -4.57 4.58 -4.06
N PHE A 65 -3.87 3.89 -3.18
CA PHE A 65 -3.47 4.42 -1.89
C PHE A 65 -1.98 4.76 -1.82
N LEU A 66 -1.65 6.04 -1.57
CA LEU A 66 -0.28 6.59 -1.52
C LEU A 66 0.61 6.15 -2.71
N GLY A 67 0.02 6.04 -3.90
CA GLY A 67 0.75 5.61 -5.10
C GLY A 67 0.77 4.11 -5.35
N THR A 68 0.20 3.30 -4.47
CA THR A 68 0.09 1.84 -4.58
C THR A 68 -1.34 1.46 -4.93
N ASN A 69 -1.54 0.68 -6.00
CA ASN A 69 -2.88 0.17 -6.33
C ASN A 69 -3.15 -1.08 -5.48
N ILE A 70 -4.23 -1.05 -4.71
CA ILE A 70 -4.70 -2.17 -3.89
C ILE A 70 -5.98 -2.67 -4.55
N SER A 71 -6.08 -3.98 -4.78
CA SER A 71 -7.27 -4.62 -5.36
C SER A 71 -8.01 -5.41 -4.28
N GLN A 72 -9.32 -5.57 -4.44
CA GLN A 72 -10.19 -6.32 -3.53
C GLN A 72 -9.79 -7.79 -3.37
N ASP A 73 -9.21 -8.38 -4.42
CA ASP A 73 -8.70 -9.75 -4.44
C ASP A 73 -7.26 -9.87 -3.93
N LEU A 74 -6.68 -8.75 -3.46
CA LEU A 74 -5.29 -8.60 -3.03
C LEU A 74 -4.26 -9.05 -4.08
N LYS A 75 -4.63 -9.10 -5.37
CA LYS A 75 -3.67 -9.27 -6.45
C LYS A 75 -2.97 -7.95 -6.77
N TRP A 76 -1.72 -8.07 -7.20
CA TRP A 76 -0.82 -6.93 -7.42
C TRP A 76 -0.50 -6.69 -8.89
N ASP A 77 -1.15 -7.41 -9.80
CA ASP A 77 -0.99 -7.27 -11.25
C ASP A 77 -1.27 -5.84 -11.72
N ASN A 78 -2.40 -5.24 -11.32
CA ASN A 78 -2.72 -3.84 -11.65
C ASN A 78 -1.65 -2.84 -11.18
N HIS A 79 -1.10 -3.06 -9.99
CA HIS A 79 -0.03 -2.23 -9.43
C HIS A 79 1.28 -2.42 -10.19
N ILE A 80 1.66 -3.68 -10.42
CA ILE A 80 2.90 -4.06 -11.09
C ILE A 80 2.90 -3.62 -12.55
N ASP A 81 1.77 -3.70 -13.24
CA ASP A 81 1.55 -3.15 -14.58
C ASP A 81 1.87 -1.66 -14.62
N SER A 82 1.35 -0.91 -13.64
CA SER A 82 1.60 0.52 -13.53
C SER A 82 3.09 0.84 -13.28
N ILE A 83 3.75 0.04 -12.45
CA ILE A 83 5.19 0.15 -12.15
C ILE A 83 6.02 -0.14 -13.39
N VAL A 84 5.74 -1.25 -14.08
CA VAL A 84 6.47 -1.68 -15.27
C VAL A 84 6.33 -0.63 -16.38
N LYS A 85 5.12 -0.13 -16.65
CA LYS A 85 4.90 0.93 -17.64
C LYS A 85 5.72 2.18 -17.33
N LYS A 86 5.69 2.67 -16.09
CA LYS A 86 6.49 3.83 -15.64
C LYS A 86 7.99 3.57 -15.76
N ALA A 87 8.45 2.38 -15.39
CA ALA A 87 9.86 2.02 -15.45
C ALA A 87 10.36 1.88 -16.90
N GLN A 88 9.53 1.36 -17.81
CA GLN A 88 9.84 1.29 -19.25
C GLN A 88 9.96 2.67 -19.89
N GLN A 89 9.06 3.60 -19.56
CA GLN A 89 9.18 5.00 -20.00
C GLN A 89 10.52 5.61 -19.54
N ARG A 90 10.92 5.36 -18.29
CA ARG A 90 12.20 5.84 -17.74
C ARG A 90 13.42 5.15 -18.36
N LEU A 91 13.26 3.89 -18.75
CA LEU A 91 14.30 3.14 -19.46
C LEU A 91 14.60 3.72 -20.84
N TYR A 92 13.60 4.30 -21.53
CA TYR A 92 13.84 5.02 -22.77
C TYR A 92 14.84 6.17 -22.57
N PHE A 93 14.66 6.98 -21.54
CA PHE A 93 15.61 8.05 -21.23
C PHE A 93 17.01 7.51 -20.90
N LEU A 94 17.10 6.41 -20.15
CA LEU A 94 18.41 5.78 -19.90
C LEU A 94 19.12 5.37 -21.21
N ARG A 95 18.38 4.87 -22.20
CA ARG A 95 18.94 4.57 -23.54
C ARG A 95 19.41 5.82 -24.25
N GLN A 96 18.66 6.92 -24.17
CA GLN A 96 19.07 8.20 -24.79
C GLN A 96 20.34 8.73 -24.14
N LEU A 97 20.40 8.74 -22.80
CA LEU A 97 21.61 9.16 -22.08
C LEU A 97 22.84 8.32 -22.44
N ARG A 98 22.67 7.02 -22.68
CA ARG A 98 23.75 6.16 -23.17
C ARG A 98 24.22 6.58 -24.56
N LYS A 99 23.32 6.97 -25.47
CA LYS A 99 23.67 7.44 -26.83
C LYS A 99 24.46 8.75 -26.80
N PHE A 100 24.22 9.61 -25.81
CA PHE A 100 25.01 10.83 -25.58
C PHE A 100 26.36 10.57 -24.89
N ASN A 101 26.79 9.30 -24.79
CA ASN A 101 28.07 8.90 -24.21
C ASN A 101 28.29 9.40 -22.77
N LEU A 102 27.22 9.49 -21.97
CA LEU A 102 27.38 9.86 -20.56
C LEU A 102 28.27 8.87 -19.81
N PRO A 103 29.11 9.37 -18.88
CA PRO A 103 29.88 8.54 -17.97
C PRO A 103 29.02 7.49 -17.28
N GLN A 104 29.59 6.29 -17.11
CA GLN A 104 28.88 5.14 -16.56
C GLN A 104 28.34 5.40 -15.14
N GLU A 105 29.07 6.16 -14.33
CA GLU A 105 28.65 6.54 -12.98
C GLU A 105 27.38 7.40 -12.98
N LEU A 106 27.25 8.34 -13.92
CA LEU A 106 26.03 9.15 -14.03
C LEU A 106 24.84 8.30 -14.49
N LEU A 107 25.06 7.35 -15.40
CA LEU A 107 24.01 6.42 -15.83
C LEU A 107 23.55 5.53 -14.65
N LYS A 108 24.49 5.06 -13.80
CA LYS A 108 24.17 4.29 -12.59
C LYS A 108 23.37 5.11 -11.57
N GLN A 109 23.75 6.38 -11.37
CA GLN A 109 23.01 7.31 -10.52
C GLN A 109 21.59 7.54 -11.07
N PHE A 110 21.46 7.77 -12.38
CA PHE A 110 20.17 7.93 -13.04
C PHE A 110 19.28 6.70 -12.84
N TYR A 111 19.79 5.49 -13.08
CA TYR A 111 19.01 4.27 -12.84
C TYR A 111 18.60 4.15 -11.37
N SER A 112 19.52 4.42 -10.45
CA SER A 112 19.26 4.35 -9.01
C SER A 112 18.16 5.31 -8.56
N ALA A 113 18.23 6.56 -9.03
CA ALA A 113 17.33 7.63 -8.63
C ALA A 113 15.97 7.56 -9.35
N ILE A 114 15.95 7.17 -10.63
CA ILE A 114 14.77 7.30 -11.48
C ILE A 114 14.08 5.96 -11.72
N ILE A 115 14.81 4.90 -12.08
CA ILE A 115 14.19 3.62 -12.46
C ILE A 115 13.99 2.73 -11.23
N ARG A 116 15.05 2.53 -10.43
CA ARG A 116 15.00 1.70 -9.22
C ARG A 116 14.04 2.27 -8.19
N SER A 117 13.93 3.61 -8.06
CA SER A 117 12.98 4.24 -7.14
C SER A 117 11.53 3.87 -7.46
N VAL A 118 11.17 3.75 -8.75
CA VAL A 118 9.84 3.28 -9.18
C VAL A 118 9.65 1.80 -8.90
N LEU A 119 10.60 0.98 -9.34
CA LEU A 119 10.53 -0.47 -9.17
C LEU A 119 10.45 -0.86 -7.69
N CYS A 120 11.08 -0.08 -6.81
CA CYS A 120 11.11 -0.35 -5.38
C CYS A 120 10.13 0.51 -4.56
N SER A 121 9.24 1.28 -5.19
CA SER A 121 8.23 2.06 -4.48
C SER A 121 7.30 1.13 -3.70
N SER A 122 7.17 1.35 -2.39
CA SER A 122 6.39 0.51 -1.47
C SER A 122 6.64 -1.00 -1.60
N ILE A 123 7.85 -1.41 -2.03
CA ILE A 123 8.16 -2.82 -2.39
C ILE A 123 7.92 -3.80 -1.24
N THR A 124 8.03 -3.36 0.02
CA THR A 124 7.76 -4.20 1.19
C THR A 124 6.29 -4.58 1.36
N VAL A 125 5.37 -3.86 0.70
CA VAL A 125 3.92 -4.08 0.79
C VAL A 125 3.46 -5.16 -0.17
N TRP A 126 3.93 -5.10 -1.43
CA TRP A 126 3.33 -5.89 -2.52
C TRP A 126 4.24 -7.00 -3.07
N PHE A 127 5.56 -6.88 -2.95
CA PHE A 127 6.49 -7.79 -3.63
C PHE A 127 6.46 -9.21 -3.06
N GLY A 128 6.22 -9.36 -1.76
CA GLY A 128 6.09 -10.67 -1.12
C GLY A 128 4.91 -11.51 -1.61
N SER A 129 3.86 -10.84 -2.12
CA SER A 129 2.65 -11.47 -2.64
C SER A 129 2.60 -11.47 -4.17
N ALA A 130 3.65 -11.02 -4.85
CA ALA A 130 3.73 -11.01 -6.31
C ALA A 130 3.93 -12.43 -6.86
N THR A 131 3.30 -12.75 -7.99
CA THR A 131 3.47 -14.07 -8.61
C THR A 131 4.86 -14.21 -9.24
N LYS A 132 5.28 -15.46 -9.52
CA LYS A 132 6.51 -15.73 -10.30
C LYS A 132 6.46 -15.06 -11.68
N THR A 133 5.28 -14.90 -12.27
CA THR A 133 5.09 -14.22 -13.55
C THR A 133 5.36 -12.72 -13.40
N ASP A 134 4.82 -12.10 -12.35
CA ASP A 134 5.03 -10.67 -12.08
C ASP A 134 6.49 -10.35 -11.77
N ILE A 135 7.14 -11.17 -10.95
CA ILE A 135 8.57 -11.03 -10.64
C ILE A 135 9.40 -11.11 -11.93
N ARG A 136 9.08 -12.04 -12.84
CA ARG A 136 9.75 -12.14 -14.16
C ARG A 136 9.54 -10.86 -14.98
N ARG A 137 8.32 -10.30 -15.00
CA ARG A 137 8.01 -9.06 -15.74
C ARG A 137 8.81 -7.87 -15.22
N LEU A 138 8.91 -7.72 -13.90
CA LEU A 138 9.73 -6.69 -13.26
C LEU A 138 11.22 -6.88 -13.57
N GLN A 139 11.72 -8.11 -13.46
CA GLN A 139 13.12 -8.44 -13.72
C GLN A 139 13.55 -8.16 -15.16
N ARG A 140 12.64 -8.27 -16.15
CA ARG A 140 12.95 -7.87 -17.54
C ARG A 140 13.37 -6.41 -17.65
N THR A 141 12.79 -5.52 -16.86
CA THR A 141 13.16 -4.10 -16.84
C THR A 141 14.57 -3.91 -16.28
N VAL A 142 14.91 -4.62 -15.19
CA VAL A 142 16.26 -4.63 -14.62
C VAL A 142 17.27 -5.20 -15.61
N LYS A 143 16.97 -6.35 -16.23
CA LYS A 143 17.83 -6.98 -17.26
C LYS A 143 18.03 -6.09 -18.48
N ALA A 144 17.01 -5.32 -18.87
CA ALA A 144 17.16 -4.36 -19.95
C ALA A 144 18.09 -3.20 -19.58
N ALA A 145 18.05 -2.73 -18.32
CA ALA A 145 19.00 -1.76 -17.81
C ALA A 145 20.43 -2.33 -17.72
N GLU A 146 20.61 -3.56 -17.22
CA GLU A 146 21.91 -4.26 -17.18
C GLU A 146 22.58 -4.32 -18.55
N ARG A 147 21.82 -4.62 -19.61
CA ARG A 147 22.34 -4.62 -20.99
C ARG A 147 22.83 -3.25 -21.46
N ILE A 148 22.23 -2.16 -20.98
CA ILE A 148 22.68 -0.80 -21.29
C ILE A 148 24.00 -0.49 -20.55
N PHE A 149 24.14 -1.00 -19.32
CA PHE A 149 25.33 -0.78 -18.48
C PHE A 149 26.52 -1.68 -18.79
N GLY A 150 26.27 -2.90 -19.27
CA GLY A 150 27.27 -3.97 -19.34
C GLY A 150 27.69 -4.53 -17.98
N ILE A 151 26.97 -4.19 -16.89
CA ILE A 151 27.28 -4.64 -15.52
C ILE A 151 26.02 -5.27 -14.90
N PRO A 152 26.15 -6.34 -14.11
CA PRO A 152 25.05 -6.88 -13.30
C PRO A 152 24.50 -5.85 -12.31
N LEU A 153 23.17 -5.77 -12.19
CA LEU A 153 22.49 -4.94 -11.21
C LEU A 153 21.93 -5.81 -10.09
N PRO A 154 21.77 -5.28 -8.86
CA PRO A 154 21.10 -6.00 -7.80
C PRO A 154 19.71 -6.44 -8.25
N ASN A 155 19.39 -7.72 -8.01
CA ASN A 155 18.09 -8.25 -8.33
C ASN A 155 17.02 -7.61 -7.40
N LEU A 156 15.75 -7.60 -7.83
CA LEU A 156 14.69 -6.97 -7.03
C LEU A 156 14.38 -7.73 -5.74
N HIS A 157 14.63 -9.05 -5.71
CA HIS A 157 14.41 -9.87 -4.54
C HIS A 157 15.39 -9.52 -3.40
N ASP A 158 16.66 -9.30 -3.70
CA ASP A 158 17.68 -8.89 -2.73
C ASP A 158 17.34 -7.50 -2.16
N LEU A 159 16.90 -6.58 -3.03
CA LEU A 159 16.46 -5.25 -2.62
C LEU A 159 15.22 -5.31 -1.73
N TYR A 160 14.26 -6.16 -2.05
CA TYR A 160 13.09 -6.44 -1.22
C TYR A 160 13.51 -7.00 0.14
N THR A 161 14.27 -8.09 0.17
CA THR A 161 14.73 -8.76 1.41
C THR A 161 15.53 -7.81 2.30
N SER A 162 16.42 -7.00 1.70
CA SER A 162 17.18 -5.97 2.42
C SER A 162 16.27 -4.92 3.07
N ARG A 163 15.26 -4.44 2.34
CA ARG A 163 14.30 -3.43 2.85
C ARG A 163 13.37 -3.99 3.91
N VAL A 164 12.85 -5.20 3.73
CA VAL A 164 12.05 -5.90 4.74
C VAL A 164 12.84 -6.08 6.02
N ARG A 165 14.08 -6.57 5.92
CA ARG A 165 14.96 -6.74 7.09
C ARG A 165 15.23 -5.41 7.81
N LYS A 166 15.53 -4.34 7.08
CA LYS A 166 15.74 -3.00 7.68
C LYS A 166 14.47 -2.49 8.38
N ARG A 167 13.30 -2.68 7.75
CA ARG A 167 12.02 -2.27 8.34
C ARG A 167 11.69 -3.08 9.59
N ALA A 168 11.90 -4.40 9.56
CA ALA A 168 11.70 -5.27 10.72
C ALA A 168 12.60 -4.86 11.90
N LYS A 169 13.90 -4.64 11.65
CA LYS A 169 14.84 -4.15 12.68
C LYS A 169 14.40 -2.82 13.29
N LYS A 170 13.89 -1.91 12.46
CA LYS A 170 13.40 -0.60 12.93
C LYS A 170 12.19 -0.77 13.85
N ILE A 171 11.21 -1.59 13.45
CA ILE A 171 10.03 -1.88 14.27
C ILE A 171 10.43 -2.52 15.61
N THR A 172 11.34 -3.50 15.60
CA THR A 172 11.79 -4.16 16.84
C THR A 172 12.57 -3.22 17.76
N LEU A 173 13.36 -2.29 17.21
CA LEU A 173 14.13 -1.34 18.00
C LEU A 173 13.26 -0.21 18.57
N GLU A 174 12.33 0.33 17.76
CA GLU A 174 11.40 1.38 18.19
C GLU A 174 10.45 0.93 19.30
N ASN A 175 10.08 -0.35 19.32
CA ASN A 175 9.25 -0.94 20.38
C ASN A 175 9.95 -0.94 21.77
N HIS A 176 11.27 -0.77 21.84
CA HIS A 176 11.99 -0.65 23.10
C HIS A 176 12.23 0.81 23.54
N THR A 177 11.79 1.82 22.78
CA THR A 177 12.13 3.24 23.07
C THR A 177 10.97 4.22 22.99
N GLN A 178 9.71 3.78 22.84
CA GLN A 178 8.57 4.69 23.04
C GLN A 178 7.75 4.31 24.28
N PRO A 179 7.60 5.21 25.28
CA PRO A 179 6.41 5.18 26.09
C PRO A 179 5.24 5.42 25.14
N THR A 180 4.27 4.53 25.20
CA THR A 180 2.94 4.63 24.59
C THR A 180 2.58 6.08 24.25
N LEU A 181 2.42 6.39 22.96
CA LEU A 181 1.54 7.48 22.55
C LEU A 181 0.13 7.07 22.98
N SER A 182 -0.18 7.33 24.24
CA SER A 182 -1.50 7.27 24.80
C SER A 182 -2.30 8.37 24.12
N LEU A 183 -2.95 8.02 23.01
CA LEU A 183 -4.30 8.53 22.80
C LEU A 183 -5.07 8.12 24.05
N ASN A 184 -5.15 9.03 25.01
CA ASN A 184 -6.06 8.93 26.15
C ASN A 184 -7.47 8.96 25.57
N CYS A 185 -7.96 7.81 25.09
CA CYS A 185 -9.37 7.52 25.07
C CYS A 185 -9.81 7.34 26.52
N CYS A 186 -10.88 8.02 26.88
CA CYS A 186 -11.46 8.07 28.22
C CYS A 186 -11.66 6.68 28.88
N PRO A 187 -11.70 6.62 30.22
CA PRO A 187 -11.80 5.38 30.97
C PRO A 187 -13.25 4.89 30.97
N LEU A 188 -13.46 3.64 30.57
CA LEU A 188 -14.60 2.85 31.02
C LEU A 188 -14.05 1.65 31.78
N ALA A 189 -14.44 1.60 33.04
CA ALA A 189 -13.98 0.67 34.07
C ALA A 189 -14.44 -0.78 33.82
N ASP A 190 -13.65 -1.69 34.40
CA ASP A 190 -13.95 -3.03 34.88
C ASP A 190 -14.78 -3.99 34.02
N ALA A 191 -14.10 -5.01 33.48
CA ALA A 191 -14.47 -6.40 33.72
C ALA A 191 -13.28 -7.33 33.44
N THR A 192 -12.80 -7.96 34.50
CA THR A 192 -11.88 -9.10 34.55
C THR A 192 -12.33 -10.24 33.63
N GLU A 193 -11.46 -10.78 32.77
CA GLU A 193 -11.11 -12.22 32.71
C GLU A 193 -10.30 -12.65 31.44
N ARG A 194 -9.12 -13.23 31.73
CA ARG A 194 -8.43 -14.41 31.12
C ARG A 194 -8.05 -14.46 29.62
N CYS A 195 -6.77 -14.76 29.43
CA CYS A 195 -5.99 -15.00 28.19
C CYS A 195 -6.44 -16.18 27.29
N ALA A 196 -6.30 -15.99 25.96
CA ALA A 196 -5.69 -16.94 24.99
C ALA A 196 -5.48 -16.25 23.61
N PRO A 197 -4.51 -16.68 22.75
CA PRO A 197 -3.89 -15.83 21.74
C PRO A 197 -4.67 -15.77 20.41
N LYS A 198 -4.83 -14.58 19.81
CA LYS A 198 -5.38 -14.40 18.45
C LYS A 198 -4.41 -13.63 17.54
N GLN A 199 -4.35 -14.10 16.30
CA GLN A 199 -3.52 -13.63 15.18
C GLN A 199 -3.76 -12.15 14.83
N PRO A 200 -2.81 -11.46 14.17
CA PRO A 200 -2.93 -10.01 13.93
C PRO A 200 -3.77 -9.71 12.68
N ASP A 201 -5.05 -9.40 12.89
CA ASP A 201 -5.89 -8.70 11.91
C ASP A 201 -5.68 -7.19 12.05
N THR A 202 -5.14 -6.53 11.03
CA THR A 202 -5.01 -5.06 10.98
C THR A 202 -5.54 -4.52 9.65
N ARG A 203 -6.52 -3.62 9.71
CA ARG A 203 -6.90 -2.71 8.61
C ARG A 203 -6.76 -1.27 9.06
N THR A 204 -6.30 -0.42 8.14
CA THR A 204 -5.94 0.97 8.37
C THR A 204 -6.79 1.85 7.44
N VAL A 205 -7.48 2.84 8.02
CA VAL A 205 -8.22 3.89 7.29
C VAL A 205 -7.22 4.94 6.83
N PHE A 206 -7.37 5.40 5.60
CA PHE A 206 -6.28 6.04 4.88
C PHE A 206 -6.81 7.18 4.00
N SER A 207 -6.48 8.42 4.37
CA SER A 207 -6.85 9.65 3.65
C SER A 207 -5.61 10.36 3.08
N PRO A 208 -5.52 10.63 1.76
CA PRO A 208 -4.48 11.49 1.20
C PRO A 208 -4.99 12.88 0.76
N LYS A 209 -4.10 13.88 0.89
CA LYS A 209 -4.24 15.29 0.48
C LYS A 209 -4.31 15.47 -1.06
N PRO A 210 -4.91 16.56 -1.57
CA PRO A 210 -4.99 16.85 -3.01
C PRO A 210 -3.67 17.44 -3.56
N TYR A 211 -3.40 17.20 -4.84
CA TYR A 211 -2.45 17.98 -5.66
C TYR A 211 -3.20 18.64 -6.83
N PRO A 212 -2.74 19.81 -7.28
CA PRO A 212 -3.46 20.64 -8.25
C PRO A 212 -3.21 20.20 -9.70
N THR A 213 -4.17 20.54 -10.56
CA THR A 213 -4.14 20.46 -12.04
C THR A 213 -3.06 21.32 -12.66
#